data_AF-A0A0Q9CLI1-F1
#
_entry.id   AF-A0A0Q9CLI1-F1
#
_cell.length_a   1.000
_cell.length_b   1.000
_cell.length_c   1.000
_cell.angle_alpha   90.00
_cell.angle_beta   90.00
_cell.angle_gamma   90.00
#
_symmetry.space_group_name_H-M   'P 1'
#
loop_
_entity.id
_entity.type
_entity.pdbx_description
1 polymer ?
#
loop_
_entity_poly.entity_id
_entity_poly.type
_entity_poly.pdbx_seq_one_letter_code
_entity_poly.pdbx_strand_id
1 'polypeptide(L)'
;MDPASSRWRLSAADAARIATFAALTAVLGMPGSLALFGNAVPITLQTLGVMLAGALLGAWRGALAMLAFLALVAAGLPLLSGGRGGPAVFVGPSAGYLIGFVVGAAVVGLIVERFRTLTFWRVLAASVVGGMLVMYALGIPLQALVTGFPLQTVATGSLMYLPGDVVKAVIAASVTVGVVRAYPAASPLRRAERASGQQPAASPAA
;
A
#
# COMPACT_ATOMS: atom_id res chain seq x y z
N MET A 1 32.64 -9.39 -2.49
CA MET A 1 31.30 -9.24 -3.10
C MET A 1 30.38 -8.68 -2.03
N ASP A 2 29.93 -7.43 -2.18
CA ASP A 2 29.12 -6.76 -1.16
C ASP A 2 27.67 -7.29 -1.16
N PRO A 3 27.17 -7.83 -0.03
CA PRO A 3 25.80 -8.35 0.08
C PRO A 3 24.72 -7.27 -0.09
N ALA A 4 25.09 -5.98 -0.07
CA ALA A 4 24.17 -4.85 -0.27
C ALA A 4 23.69 -4.67 -1.73
N SER A 5 24.37 -5.29 -2.71
CA SER A 5 24.08 -5.10 -4.13
C SER A 5 22.91 -5.94 -4.69
N SER A 6 22.34 -6.89 -3.92
CA SER A 6 21.31 -7.81 -4.42
C SER A 6 19.87 -7.27 -4.29
N ARG A 7 19.56 -6.46 -3.27
CA ARG A 7 18.19 -5.99 -2.96
C ARG A 7 17.59 -5.01 -3.99
N TRP A 8 18.44 -4.41 -4.83
CA TRP A 8 18.04 -3.42 -5.84
C TRP A 8 17.85 -4.00 -7.24
N ARG A 9 18.18 -5.28 -7.45
CA ARG A 9 18.03 -5.93 -8.75
C ARG A 9 16.56 -6.27 -9.00
N LEU A 10 15.94 -5.53 -9.93
CA LEU A 10 14.59 -5.83 -10.41
C LEU A 10 14.67 -6.90 -11.50
N SER A 11 14.11 -8.09 -11.22
CA SER A 11 13.88 -9.10 -12.25
C SER A 11 12.66 -8.75 -13.10
N ALA A 12 12.55 -9.32 -14.30
CA ALA A 12 11.35 -9.16 -15.13
C ALA A 12 10.07 -9.61 -14.38
N ALA A 13 10.17 -10.66 -13.56
CA ALA A 13 9.07 -11.13 -12.72
C ALA A 13 8.69 -10.11 -11.63
N ASP A 14 9.66 -9.37 -11.08
CA ASP A 14 9.37 -8.31 -10.11
C ASP A 14 8.71 -7.10 -10.76
N ALA A 15 9.17 -6.70 -11.95
CA ALA A 15 8.54 -5.65 -12.74
C ALA A 15 7.08 -6.00 -13.08
N ALA A 16 6.82 -7.24 -13.51
CA ALA A 16 5.48 -7.71 -13.79
C ALA A 16 4.57 -7.60 -12.54
N ARG A 17 5.04 -8.05 -11.37
CA ARG A 17 4.28 -7.95 -10.11
C ARG A 17 4.02 -6.50 -9.71
N ILE A 18 5.01 -5.62 -9.84
CA ILE A 18 4.88 -4.18 -9.57
C ILE A 18 3.78 -3.60 -10.47
N ALA A 19 3.82 -3.89 -11.77
CA ALA A 19 2.80 -3.46 -12.72
C ALA A 19 1.41 -4.03 -12.39
N THR A 20 1.30 -5.30 -12.00
CA THR A 20 0.03 -5.92 -11.60
C THR A 20 -0.59 -5.22 -10.40
N PHE A 21 0.20 -4.86 -9.37
CA PHE A 21 -0.32 -4.17 -8.20
C PHE A 21 -0.64 -2.69 -8.46
N ALA A 22 0.10 -2.03 -9.36
CA ALA A 22 -0.27 -0.70 -9.85
C ALA A 22 -1.63 -0.76 -10.59
N ALA A 23 -1.81 -1.74 -11.48
CA ALA A 23 -3.07 -1.97 -12.19
C ALA A 23 -4.22 -2.34 -11.23
N LEU A 24 -3.97 -3.21 -10.25
CA LEU A 24 -4.95 -3.53 -9.20
C LEU A 24 -5.41 -2.28 -8.46
N THR A 25 -4.48 -1.38 -8.11
CA THR A 25 -4.79 -0.13 -7.42
C THR A 25 -5.61 0.82 -8.28
N ALA A 26 -5.36 0.86 -9.60
CA ALA A 26 -6.20 1.58 -10.56
C ALA A 26 -7.62 0.98 -10.65
N VAL A 27 -7.73 -0.35 -10.75
CA VAL A 27 -9.01 -1.08 -10.78
C VAL A 27 -9.83 -0.80 -9.52
N LEU A 28 -9.19 -0.78 -8.35
CA LEU A 28 -9.85 -0.42 -7.08
C LEU A 28 -10.32 1.04 -7.04
N GLY A 29 -9.88 1.90 -7.98
CA GLY A 29 -10.38 3.25 -8.16
C GLY A 29 -11.68 3.34 -8.97
N MET A 30 -11.97 2.33 -9.79
CA MET A 30 -13.09 2.35 -10.75
C MET A 30 -14.50 2.38 -10.13
N PRO A 31 -14.78 1.72 -8.97
CA PRO A 31 -16.08 1.83 -8.31
C PRO A 31 -16.47 3.26 -7.91
N GLY A 32 -15.55 4.21 -8.05
CA GLY A 32 -15.77 5.62 -7.77
C GLY A 32 -15.29 6.01 -6.38
N SER A 33 -15.86 7.09 -5.88
CA SER A 33 -15.46 7.70 -4.62
C SER A 33 -16.70 8.17 -3.88
N LEU A 34 -16.77 7.95 -2.57
CA LEU A 34 -17.85 8.48 -1.75
C LEU A 34 -17.39 9.79 -1.10
N ALA A 35 -17.85 10.91 -1.64
CA ALA A 35 -17.66 12.23 -1.04
C ALA A 35 -18.75 12.47 0.01
N LEU A 36 -18.54 11.96 1.22
CA LEU A 36 -19.49 12.12 2.31
C LEU A 36 -19.34 13.49 2.98
N PHE A 37 -20.47 14.12 3.31
CA PHE A 37 -20.56 15.31 4.16
C PHE A 37 -19.65 16.49 3.74
N GLY A 38 -19.43 16.67 2.43
CA GLY A 38 -18.63 17.78 1.89
C GLY A 38 -17.12 17.66 2.14
N ASN A 39 -16.62 16.48 2.54
CA ASN A 39 -15.19 16.30 2.76
C ASN A 39 -14.42 16.37 1.42
N ALA A 40 -13.34 17.16 1.40
CA ALA A 40 -12.53 17.41 0.20
C ALA A 40 -11.79 16.17 -0.30
N VAL A 41 -11.55 15.19 0.58
CA VAL A 41 -10.94 13.90 0.24
C VAL A 41 -12.01 12.81 0.31
N PRO A 42 -12.29 12.12 -0.81
CA PRO A 42 -13.35 11.13 -0.84
C PRO A 42 -12.88 9.77 -0.30
N ILE A 43 -13.84 8.95 0.14
CA ILE A 43 -13.58 7.56 0.53
C ILE A 43 -13.39 6.72 -0.71
N THR A 44 -12.31 5.93 -0.76
CA THR A 44 -11.95 5.08 -1.90
C THR A 44 -11.63 3.66 -1.46
N LEU A 45 -11.65 2.71 -2.40
CA LEU A 45 -11.11 1.37 -2.18
C LEU A 45 -9.60 1.28 -2.49
N GLN A 46 -8.98 2.33 -3.04
CA GLN A 46 -7.59 2.28 -3.50
C GLN A 46 -6.58 2.06 -2.37
N THR A 47 -6.89 2.47 -1.13
CA THR A 47 -6.05 2.21 0.03
C THR A 47 -5.92 0.70 0.36
N LEU A 48 -6.86 -0.13 -0.10
CA LEU A 48 -6.69 -1.60 -0.07
C LEU A 48 -5.53 -2.05 -0.97
N GLY A 49 -5.36 -1.42 -2.14
CA GLY A 49 -4.24 -1.70 -3.05
C GLY A 49 -2.89 -1.39 -2.40
N VAL A 50 -2.80 -0.31 -1.62
CA VAL A 50 -1.62 0.08 -0.83
C VAL A 50 -1.27 -1.01 0.20
N MET A 51 -2.27 -1.44 0.99
CA MET A 51 -2.08 -2.49 2.00
C MET A 51 -1.63 -3.80 1.39
N LEU A 52 -2.30 -4.25 0.32
CA LEU A 52 -1.96 -5.49 -0.38
C LEU A 52 -0.58 -5.43 -1.04
N ALA A 53 -0.21 -4.30 -1.65
CA ALA A 53 1.09 -4.12 -2.28
C ALA A 53 2.22 -4.27 -1.26
N GLY A 54 2.12 -3.60 -0.11
CA GLY A 54 3.09 -3.76 0.96
C GLY A 54 3.14 -5.19 1.50
N ALA A 55 1.97 -5.78 1.79
CA ALA A 55 1.87 -7.09 2.43
C ALA A 55 2.33 -8.26 1.54
N LEU A 56 2.20 -8.15 0.20
CA LEU A 56 2.53 -9.25 -0.74
C LEU A 56 3.81 -9.01 -1.54
N LEU A 57 4.18 -7.76 -1.80
CA LEU A 57 5.41 -7.45 -2.53
C LEU A 57 6.59 -7.15 -1.62
N GLY A 58 6.34 -6.81 -0.35
CA GLY A 58 7.35 -6.33 0.58
C GLY A 58 7.58 -4.81 0.46
N ALA A 59 8.49 -4.28 1.27
CA ALA A 59 8.67 -2.84 1.45
C ALA A 59 9.04 -2.13 0.14
N TRP A 60 10.13 -2.59 -0.48
CA TRP A 60 10.71 -1.92 -1.65
C TRP A 60 9.80 -2.03 -2.89
N ARG A 61 9.32 -3.24 -3.19
CA ARG A 61 8.49 -3.50 -4.38
C ARG A 61 7.07 -2.97 -4.21
N GLY A 62 6.53 -2.97 -3.00
CA GLY A 62 5.24 -2.33 -2.68
C GLY A 62 5.30 -0.83 -2.92
N ALA A 63 6.35 -0.16 -2.43
CA ALA A 63 6.58 1.26 -2.69
C ALA A 63 6.74 1.55 -4.19
N LEU A 64 7.50 0.73 -4.92
CA LEU A 64 7.65 0.86 -6.38
C LEU A 64 6.33 0.67 -7.13
N ALA A 65 5.44 -0.22 -6.67
CA ALA A 65 4.11 -0.38 -7.28
C ALA A 65 3.26 0.90 -7.11
N MET A 66 3.33 1.53 -5.95
CA MET A 66 2.64 2.80 -5.71
C MET A 66 3.27 3.95 -6.49
N LEU A 67 4.59 4.00 -6.61
CA LEU A 67 5.28 4.98 -7.45
C LEU A 67 4.93 4.81 -8.93
N ALA A 68 4.89 3.58 -9.45
CA ALA A 68 4.47 3.29 -10.82
C ALA A 68 3.03 3.72 -11.06
N PHE A 69 2.12 3.41 -10.14
CA PHE A 69 0.73 3.88 -10.18
C PHE A 69 0.64 5.42 -10.21
N LEU A 70 1.35 6.11 -9.31
CA LEU A 70 1.34 7.57 -9.25
C LEU A 70 2.02 8.22 -10.47
N ALA A 71 3.03 7.58 -11.06
CA ALA A 71 3.64 8.05 -12.30
C ALA A 71 2.63 8.03 -13.47
N LEU A 72 1.80 6.99 -13.56
CA LEU A 72 0.71 6.94 -14.56
C LEU A 72 -0.35 8.01 -14.30
N VAL A 73 -0.71 8.24 -13.03
CA VAL A 73 -1.61 9.34 -12.64
C VAL A 73 -1.02 10.69 -13.04
N ALA A 74 0.27 10.93 -12.76
CA ALA A 74 0.98 12.15 -13.13
C ALA A 74 1.05 12.36 -14.65
N ALA A 75 1.18 11.28 -15.42
CA ALA A 75 1.12 11.31 -16.89
C ALA A 75 -0.28 11.66 -17.44
N GLY A 76 -1.29 11.82 -16.59
CA GLY A 76 -2.63 12.26 -16.99
C GLY A 76 -3.68 11.17 -17.01
N LEU A 77 -3.35 9.92 -16.71
CA LEU A 77 -4.34 8.86 -16.73
C LEU A 77 -5.34 9.02 -15.56
N PRO A 78 -6.66 8.86 -15.80
CA PRO A 78 -7.70 9.07 -14.78
C PRO A 78 -7.84 7.85 -13.84
N LEU A 79 -6.75 7.46 -13.17
CA LEU A 79 -6.68 6.21 -12.39
C LEU A 79 -7.03 6.38 -10.90
N LEU A 80 -7.10 7.62 -10.41
CA LEU A 80 -7.61 7.87 -9.06
C LEU A 80 -9.14 7.81 -9.07
N SER A 81 -9.72 7.41 -7.93
CA SER A 81 -11.17 7.35 -7.77
C SER A 81 -11.87 8.63 -8.18
N GLY A 82 -13.02 8.47 -8.85
CA GLY A 82 -13.75 9.59 -9.45
C GLY A 82 -13.16 10.07 -10.77
N GLY A 83 -12.32 9.27 -11.44
CA GLY A 83 -11.73 9.61 -12.73
C GLY A 83 -10.66 10.69 -12.63
N ARG A 84 -10.06 10.86 -11.45
CA ARG A 84 -9.07 11.92 -11.20
C ARG A 84 -7.70 11.49 -11.75
N GLY A 85 -6.98 12.46 -12.32
CA GLY A 85 -5.65 12.25 -12.91
C GLY A 85 -4.94 13.57 -13.19
N GLY A 86 -3.69 13.47 -13.63
CA GLY A 86 -2.85 14.61 -14.02
C GLY A 86 -2.08 15.25 -12.87
N PRO A 87 -1.11 16.14 -13.16
CA PRO A 87 -0.21 16.71 -12.17
C PRO A 87 -0.91 17.53 -11.06
N ALA A 88 -2.06 18.13 -11.35
CA ALA A 88 -2.79 18.97 -10.40
C ALA A 88 -3.24 18.21 -9.14
N VAL A 89 -3.44 16.89 -9.20
CA VAL A 89 -3.86 16.11 -8.02
C VAL A 89 -2.77 16.04 -6.94
N PHE A 90 -1.50 16.29 -7.30
CA PHE A 90 -0.36 16.27 -6.39
C PHE A 90 -0.17 17.57 -5.61
N VAL A 91 -0.94 18.61 -5.93
CA VAL A 91 -0.98 19.87 -5.17
C VAL A 91 -2.35 20.13 -4.53
N GLY A 92 -3.29 19.19 -4.67
CA GLY A 92 -4.64 19.28 -4.11
C GLY A 92 -4.76 18.73 -2.68
N PRO A 93 -5.96 18.81 -2.07
CA PRO A 93 -6.20 18.39 -0.68
C PRO A 93 -5.83 16.94 -0.37
N SER A 94 -5.87 16.05 -1.37
CA SER A 94 -5.52 14.63 -1.21
C SER A 94 -4.03 14.32 -1.37
N ALA A 95 -3.18 15.30 -1.69
CA ALA A 95 -1.79 15.04 -2.05
C ALA A 95 -1.00 14.34 -0.93
N GLY A 96 -1.31 14.63 0.34
CA GLY A 96 -0.66 14.00 1.49
C GLY A 96 -0.96 12.50 1.56
N TYR A 97 -2.17 12.10 1.16
CA TYR A 97 -2.55 10.70 1.05
C TYR A 97 -1.84 10.02 -0.13
N LEU A 98 -1.56 10.72 -1.24
CA LEU A 98 -0.78 10.16 -2.36
C LEU A 98 0.66 9.85 -1.94
N ILE A 99 1.29 10.74 -1.15
CA ILE A 99 2.59 10.45 -0.51
C ILE A 99 2.42 9.24 0.43
N GLY A 100 1.33 9.23 1.19
CA GLY A 100 0.92 8.11 2.03
C GLY A 100 0.83 6.78 1.28
N PHE A 101 0.42 6.73 0.00
CA PHE A 101 0.35 5.46 -0.74
C PHE A 101 1.73 4.80 -0.78
N VAL A 102 2.76 5.57 -1.13
CA VAL A 102 4.14 5.06 -1.24
C VAL A 102 4.70 4.68 0.13
N VAL A 103 4.62 5.60 1.10
CA VAL A 103 5.19 5.40 2.43
C VAL A 103 4.43 4.30 3.20
N GLY A 104 3.10 4.29 3.08
CA GLY A 104 2.22 3.31 3.68
C GLY A 104 2.51 1.90 3.17
N ALA A 105 2.60 1.70 1.84
CA ALA A 105 2.98 0.41 1.27
C ALA A 105 4.38 -0.04 1.75
N ALA A 106 5.34 0.88 1.81
CA ALA A 106 6.67 0.59 2.33
C ALA A 106 6.61 0.13 3.79
N VAL A 107 5.87 0.85 4.65
CA VAL A 107 5.75 0.53 6.08
C VAL A 107 5.02 -0.79 6.31
N VAL A 108 3.92 -1.07 5.60
CA VAL A 108 3.26 -2.37 5.67
C VAL A 108 4.26 -3.49 5.33
N GLY A 109 4.99 -3.34 4.22
CA GLY A 109 5.99 -4.31 3.79
C GLY A 109 7.14 -4.47 4.79
N LEU A 110 7.65 -3.37 5.35
CA LEU A 110 8.72 -3.39 6.36
C LEU A 110 8.31 -4.19 7.59
N ILE A 111 7.09 -3.97 8.10
CA ILE A 111 6.57 -4.68 9.28
C ILE A 111 6.40 -6.17 8.95
N VAL A 112 5.78 -6.48 7.80
CA VAL A 112 5.55 -7.85 7.34
C VAL A 112 6.86 -8.63 7.19
N GLU A 113 7.89 -8.02 6.64
CA GLU A 113 9.23 -8.62 6.44
C GLU A 113 9.97 -8.91 7.75
N ARG A 114 9.58 -8.31 8.88
CA ARG A 114 10.15 -8.62 10.20
C ARG A 114 9.60 -9.90 10.81
N PHE A 115 8.47 -10.41 10.31
CA PHE A 115 7.86 -11.61 10.86
C PHE A 115 8.43 -12.88 10.25
N ARG A 116 8.51 -13.95 11.05
CA ARG A 116 8.88 -15.29 10.55
C ARG A 116 7.72 -16.01 9.86
N THR A 117 6.49 -15.65 10.21
CA THR A 117 5.26 -16.22 9.64
C THR A 117 4.20 -15.14 9.48
N LEU A 118 3.44 -15.21 8.37
CA LEU A 118 2.36 -14.28 8.07
C LEU A 118 1.04 -14.85 8.58
N THR A 119 0.63 -14.40 9.77
CA THR A 119 -0.68 -14.69 10.34
C THR A 119 -1.64 -13.54 10.08
N PHE A 120 -2.94 -13.82 10.15
CA PHE A 120 -3.98 -12.82 9.95
C PHE A 120 -3.75 -11.58 10.82
N TRP A 121 -3.54 -11.76 12.12
CA TRP A 121 -3.35 -10.66 13.06
C TRP A 121 -2.07 -9.84 12.81
N ARG A 122 -0.99 -10.48 12.35
CA ARG A 122 0.26 -9.77 12.00
C ARG A 122 0.09 -8.89 10.76
N VAL A 123 -0.58 -9.42 9.73
CA VAL A 123 -0.87 -8.64 8.52
C VAL A 123 -1.88 -7.55 8.81
N LEU A 124 -2.90 -7.82 9.63
CA LEU A 124 -3.86 -6.81 10.06
C LEU A 124 -3.17 -5.66 10.79
N ALA A 125 -2.30 -5.95 11.76
CA ALA A 125 -1.53 -4.93 12.46
C ALA A 125 -0.63 -4.12 11.52
N ALA A 126 0.06 -4.78 10.58
CA ALA A 126 0.87 -4.09 9.57
C ALA A 126 0.01 -3.15 8.70
N SER A 127 -1.15 -3.62 8.23
CA SER A 127 -2.10 -2.85 7.43
C SER A 127 -2.70 -1.67 8.19
N VAL A 128 -2.97 -1.80 9.49
CA VAL A 128 -3.41 -0.67 10.33
C VAL A 128 -2.32 0.38 10.44
N VAL A 129 -1.08 -0.03 10.72
CA VAL A 129 0.04 0.92 10.88
C VAL A 129 0.35 1.63 9.56
N GLY A 130 0.64 0.88 8.49
CA GLY A 130 1.04 1.50 7.22
C GLY A 130 -0.12 1.98 6.36
N GLY A 131 -1.22 1.24 6.33
CA GLY A 131 -2.39 1.54 5.49
C GLY A 131 -3.42 2.49 6.11
N MET A 132 -3.31 2.81 7.41
CA MET A 132 -4.19 3.77 8.07
C MET A 132 -3.40 4.86 8.80
N LEU A 133 -2.55 4.49 9.78
CA LEU A 133 -1.89 5.50 10.62
C LEU A 133 -0.92 6.37 9.82
N VAL A 134 -0.07 5.77 8.99
CA VAL A 134 0.84 6.51 8.10
C VAL A 134 0.06 7.34 7.08
N MET A 135 -1.03 6.79 6.53
CA MET A 135 -1.90 7.50 5.60
C MET A 135 -2.49 8.77 6.22
N TYR A 136 -2.97 8.67 7.46
CA TYR A 136 -3.56 9.79 8.17
C TYR A 136 -2.50 10.79 8.65
N ALA A 137 -1.34 10.30 9.10
CA ALA A 137 -0.23 11.14 9.56
C ALA A 137 0.32 12.05 8.44
N LEU A 138 0.26 11.60 7.19
CA LEU A 138 0.70 12.39 6.03
C LEU A 138 -0.46 13.13 5.36
N GLY A 139 -1.63 12.50 5.26
CA GLY A 139 -2.81 13.03 4.60
C GLY A 139 -3.44 14.20 5.34
N ILE A 140 -3.72 14.04 6.64
CA ILE A 140 -4.48 15.03 7.43
C ILE A 140 -3.74 16.38 7.52
N PRO A 141 -2.43 16.43 7.86
CA PRO A 141 -1.74 17.72 7.96
C PRO A 141 -1.66 18.44 6.62
N LEU A 142 -1.38 17.72 5.53
CA LEU A 142 -1.29 18.32 4.21
C LEU A 142 -2.67 18.78 3.71
N GLN A 143 -3.72 18.02 3.99
CA GLN A 143 -5.09 18.44 3.67
C GLN A 143 -5.47 19.73 4.42
N ALA A 144 -5.17 19.83 5.71
CA ALA A 144 -5.39 21.04 6.50
C ALA A 144 -4.63 22.24 5.91
N LEU A 145 -3.37 22.04 5.53
CA LEU A 145 -2.55 23.08 4.90
C LEU A 145 -3.14 23.57 3.56
N VAL A 146 -3.55 22.64 2.69
CA VAL A 146 -4.05 22.98 1.34
C VAL A 146 -5.45 23.60 1.39
N THR A 147 -6.32 23.15 2.31
CA THR A 147 -7.70 23.65 2.44
C THR A 147 -7.82 24.89 3.31
N GLY A 148 -6.83 25.18 4.15
CA GLY A 148 -6.87 26.27 5.13
C GLY A 148 -7.74 25.96 6.37
N PHE A 149 -8.31 24.76 6.48
CA PHE A 149 -9.09 24.38 7.66
C PHE A 149 -8.19 24.04 8.87
N PRO A 150 -8.67 24.26 10.10
CA PRO A 150 -7.94 23.85 11.30
C PRO A 150 -7.64 22.34 11.29
N LEU A 151 -6.43 21.97 11.73
CA LEU A 151 -5.99 20.57 11.77
C LEU A 151 -6.98 19.66 12.51
N GLN A 152 -7.53 20.15 13.63
CA GLN A 152 -8.51 19.42 14.42
C GLN A 152 -9.79 19.12 13.62
N THR A 153 -10.28 20.07 12.83
CA THR A 153 -11.47 19.91 11.98
C THR A 153 -11.25 18.85 10.91
N VAL A 154 -10.10 18.86 10.25
CA VAL A 154 -9.75 17.84 9.25
C VAL A 154 -9.55 16.47 9.89
N ALA A 155 -8.95 16.43 11.08
CA ALA A 155 -8.73 15.20 11.83
C ALA A 155 -10.04 14.56 12.30
N THR A 156 -10.97 15.33 12.86
CA THR A 156 -12.29 14.82 13.27
C THR A 156 -13.12 14.40 12.06
N GLY A 157 -13.07 15.16 10.96
CA GLY A 157 -13.69 14.77 9.70
C GLY A 157 -13.15 13.44 9.17
N SER A 158 -11.85 13.21 9.28
CA SER A 158 -11.20 11.97 8.81
C SER A 158 -11.63 10.70 9.57
N LEU A 159 -12.29 10.83 10.73
CA LEU A 159 -12.86 9.68 11.44
C LEU A 159 -13.90 8.92 10.60
N MET A 160 -14.53 9.59 9.63
CA MET A 160 -15.45 8.94 8.68
C MET A 160 -14.78 7.85 7.82
N TYR A 161 -13.46 7.89 7.67
CA TYR A 161 -12.69 6.92 6.88
C TYR A 161 -12.45 5.60 7.64
N LEU A 162 -12.44 5.66 8.97
CA LEU A 162 -12.06 4.54 9.84
C LEU A 162 -12.87 3.25 9.58
N PRO A 163 -14.22 3.27 9.50
CA PRO A 163 -14.97 2.03 9.32
C PRO A 163 -14.58 1.31 8.02
N GLY A 164 -14.48 2.06 6.92
CA GLY A 164 -14.08 1.52 5.63
C GLY A 164 -12.64 1.03 5.61
N ASP A 165 -11.73 1.74 6.27
CA ASP A 165 -10.32 1.36 6.32
C ASP A 165 -10.06 0.14 7.20
N VAL A 166 -10.82 -0.04 8.30
CA VAL A 166 -10.79 -1.28 9.09
C VAL A 166 -11.25 -2.47 8.25
N VAL A 167 -12.35 -2.33 7.51
CA VAL A 167 -12.83 -3.38 6.59
C VAL A 167 -11.77 -3.72 5.55
N LYS A 168 -11.12 -2.72 4.95
CA LYS A 168 -10.02 -2.93 3.99
C LYS A 168 -8.83 -3.63 4.63
N ALA A 169 -8.45 -3.27 5.85
CA ALA A 169 -7.34 -3.90 6.56
C ALA A 169 -7.63 -5.39 6.86
N VAL A 170 -8.87 -5.72 7.23
CA VAL A 170 -9.34 -7.10 7.41
C VAL A 170 -9.29 -7.87 6.08
N ILE A 171 -9.78 -7.28 4.99
CA ILE A 171 -9.71 -7.88 3.65
C ILE A 171 -8.25 -8.11 3.25
N ALA A 172 -7.38 -7.12 3.43
CA ALA A 172 -5.96 -7.21 3.10
C ALA A 172 -5.28 -8.35 3.87
N ALA A 173 -5.57 -8.49 5.17
CA ALA A 173 -5.04 -9.58 5.99
C ALA A 173 -5.52 -10.95 5.52
N SER A 174 -6.83 -11.11 5.30
CA SER A 174 -7.44 -12.35 4.81
C SER A 174 -6.88 -12.77 3.46
N VAL A 175 -6.84 -11.84 2.49
CA VAL A 175 -6.32 -12.08 1.14
C VAL A 175 -4.84 -12.45 1.20
N THR A 176 -4.03 -11.71 1.97
CA THR A 176 -2.59 -11.99 2.06
C THR A 176 -2.32 -13.38 2.61
N VAL A 177 -3.00 -13.76 3.70
CA VAL A 177 -2.85 -15.09 4.29
C VAL A 177 -3.33 -16.18 3.32
N GLY A 178 -4.46 -15.96 2.63
CA GLY A 178 -4.98 -16.88 1.62
C GLY A 178 -4.00 -17.09 0.46
N VAL A 179 -3.46 -16.01 -0.10
CA VAL A 179 -2.49 -16.06 -1.21
C VAL A 179 -1.20 -16.76 -0.78
N VAL A 180 -0.67 -16.44 0.41
CA VAL A 180 0.58 -17.06 0.89
C VAL A 180 0.40 -18.54 1.23
N ARG A 181 -0.79 -18.95 1.68
CA ARG A 181 -1.11 -20.37 1.90
C ARG A 181 -1.26 -21.14 0.59
N ALA A 182 -1.97 -20.59 -0.40
CA ALA A 182 -2.20 -21.24 -1.69
C ALA A 182 -0.94 -21.23 -2.58
N TYR A 183 -0.15 -20.16 -2.51
CA TYR A 183 1.06 -19.97 -3.31
C TYR A 183 2.22 -19.53 -2.40
N PRO A 184 2.87 -20.46 -1.68
CA PRO A 184 3.98 -20.13 -0.77
C PRO A 184 5.13 -19.38 -1.44
N ALA A 185 5.36 -19.61 -2.74
CA ALA A 185 6.35 -18.90 -3.54
C ALA A 185 6.08 -17.38 -3.68
N ALA A 186 4.82 -16.94 -3.48
CA ALA A 186 4.45 -15.53 -3.49
C ALA A 186 4.89 -14.80 -2.21
N SER A 187 5.19 -15.53 -1.12
CA SER A 187 5.55 -14.94 0.18
C SER A 187 6.73 -13.97 0.06
N PRO A 188 6.61 -12.73 0.59
CA PRO A 188 7.72 -11.79 0.65
C PRO A 188 8.86 -12.32 1.54
N LEU A 189 8.53 -13.11 2.58
CA LEU A 189 9.51 -13.70 3.50
C LEU A 189 10.47 -14.63 2.76
N ARG A 190 9.95 -15.53 1.92
CA ARG A 190 10.80 -16.45 1.12
C ARG A 190 11.66 -15.71 0.11
N ARG A 191 11.18 -14.57 -0.41
CA ARG A 191 11.97 -13.72 -1.31
C ARG A 191 13.11 -13.02 -0.57
N ALA A 192 12.87 -12.56 0.66
CA ALA A 192 13.90 -11.99 1.52
C ALA A 192 14.96 -13.04 1.90
N GLU A 193 14.54 -14.25 2.29
CA GLU A 193 15.44 -15.38 2.59
C GLU A 193 16.34 -15.72 1.39
N ARG A 194 15.76 -15.89 0.20
CA ARG A 194 16.52 -16.15 -1.05
C ARG A 194 17.53 -15.04 -1.37
N ALA A 195 17.16 -13.77 -1.16
CA ALA A 195 18.04 -12.64 -1.41
C ALA A 195 19.20 -12.55 -0.40
N SER A 196 19.00 -13.05 0.82
CA SER A 196 20.02 -13.11 1.87
C SER A 196 20.99 -14.30 1.77
N GLY A 197 20.80 -15.19 0.79
CA GLY A 197 21.67 -16.36 0.60
C GLY A 197 21.50 -17.47 1.65
N GLN A 198 20.55 -17.34 2.58
CA GLN A 198 20.16 -18.42 3.49
C GLN A 198 19.35 -19.46 2.70
N GLN A 199 20.03 -20.52 2.25
CA GLN A 199 19.36 -21.73 1.80
C GLN A 199 18.42 -22.22 2.92
N PRO A 200 17.15 -22.55 2.62
CA PRO A 200 16.30 -23.17 3.62
C PRO A 200 17.01 -24.44 4.08
N ALA A 201 17.17 -24.58 5.41
CA ALA A 201 17.63 -25.83 6.00
C ALA A 201 16.84 -26.97 5.35
N ALA A 202 17.56 -27.93 4.76
CA ALA A 202 16.96 -29.07 4.10
C ALA A 202 15.85 -29.61 5.00
N SER A 203 14.63 -29.71 4.45
CA SER A 203 13.55 -30.40 5.14
C SER A 203 14.10 -31.77 5.58
N PRO A 204 14.08 -32.13 6.87
CA PRO A 204 14.35 -33.51 7.21
C PRO A 204 13.26 -34.32 6.51
N ALA A 205 13.69 -35.17 5.58
CA ALA A 205 12.84 -36.19 5.02
C ALA A 205 12.34 -37.05 6.18
N ALA A 206 11.03 -37.12 6.34
CA ALA A 206 10.32 -38.14 7.12
C ALA A 206 8.93 -38.30 6.52
#